data_AF-A0A7S4J6T3-F1
#
_entry.id   AF-A0A7S4J6T3-F1
#
_cell.length_a   1.000
_cell.length_b   1.000
_cell.length_c   1.000
_cell.angle_alpha   90.00
_cell.angle_beta   90.00
_cell.angle_gamma   90.00
#
_symmetry.space_group_name_H-M   'P 1'
#
loop_
_entity.id
_entity.type
_entity.pdbx_description
1 polymer ?
#
loop_
_entity_poly.entity_id
_entity_poly.type
_entity_poly.pdbx_seq_one_letter_code
_entity_poly.pdbx_strand_id
1 'polypeptide(L)'
;MIVLFEDTDMRPCPAELELDGEPDFMEIFANGWDGGDDANANDIDSDTKDTEEEPIITEQGTLDSEGYVTTDLAAAPQPAGTCDMSSVDFSIQSDPTGAETAADLSRRSSQMPDIPEGASALPDSDKVGDSGSVFSRSSLRAIVMKKWHNSFWAKYGDASLIVFRSKIDFEDWLWNPYHEQRHRDYLIKARFDFRDEMTRQKSGIRGFRMTDLKLKTYGKGEPMYNFKLEKWTDLGMSIIAAFASPTVDDVESLREVISNCLDCCPHHGCRPIDDLIR
;
A
#
# COMPACT_ATOMS: atom_id res chain seq x y z
N MET A 1 33.03 19.78 50.10
CA MET A 1 33.22 19.74 48.63
C MET A 1 31.87 19.32 48.06
N ILE A 2 31.09 20.31 47.62
CA ILE A 2 29.73 20.14 47.10
C ILE A 2 29.87 20.24 45.58
N VAL A 3 29.47 19.19 44.86
CA VAL A 3 29.48 19.16 43.39
C VAL A 3 28.08 19.59 42.95
N LEU A 4 27.98 20.76 42.33
CA LEU A 4 26.79 21.22 41.63
C LEU A 4 26.82 20.59 40.23
N PHE A 5 25.79 19.82 39.89
CA PHE A 5 25.51 19.43 38.51
C PHE A 5 24.59 20.49 37.90
N GLU A 6 24.98 21.01 36.74
CA GLU A 6 24.19 21.97 35.96
C GLU A 6 23.01 21.26 35.29
N ASP A 7 21.82 21.81 35.51
CA ASP A 7 20.56 21.42 34.89
C ASP A 7 20.58 21.74 33.38
N THR A 8 20.58 20.72 32.53
CA THR A 8 20.16 20.86 31.13
C THR A 8 18.65 20.84 31.03
N ASP A 9 18.08 21.96 30.56
CA ASP A 9 16.67 22.17 30.23
C ASP A 9 16.11 21.08 29.30
N MET A 10 15.52 20.06 29.89
CA MET A 10 14.57 19.18 29.22
C MET A 10 13.28 19.95 28.98
N ARG A 11 13.04 20.34 27.73
CA ARG A 11 11.71 20.82 27.31
C ARG A 11 10.69 19.70 27.59
N PRO A 12 9.60 19.97 28.32
CA PRO A 12 8.56 18.98 28.49
C PRO A 12 7.95 18.67 27.11
N CYS A 13 7.93 17.38 26.76
CA CYS A 13 7.03 16.90 25.70
C CYS A 13 5.61 17.33 26.07
N PRO A 14 4.82 17.88 25.13
CA PRO A 14 3.45 18.25 25.42
C PRO A 14 2.69 17.01 25.89
N ALA A 15 2.09 17.18 27.06
CA ALA A 15 1.30 16.18 27.76
C ALA A 15 0.20 15.61 26.87
N GLU A 16 -0.04 14.33 27.13
CA GLU A 16 -1.23 13.54 26.86
C GLU A 16 -2.47 14.40 26.56
N LEU A 17 -2.83 14.44 25.28
CA LEU A 17 -4.22 14.65 24.90
C LEU A 17 -4.98 13.41 25.34
N GLU A 18 -5.72 13.54 26.44
CA GLU A 18 -6.79 12.62 26.79
C GLU A 18 -7.69 12.45 25.55
N LEU A 19 -7.63 11.27 24.95
CA LEU A 19 -8.53 10.85 23.88
C LEU A 19 -9.91 10.63 24.52
N ASP A 20 -10.69 11.71 24.58
CA ASP A 20 -12.11 11.66 24.85
C ASP A 20 -12.75 10.61 23.93
N GLY A 21 -13.49 9.68 24.54
CA GLY A 21 -13.97 8.45 23.94
C GLY A 21 -14.49 8.61 22.51
N GLU A 22 -13.86 7.87 21.59
CA GLU A 22 -14.47 7.61 20.29
C GLU A 22 -15.82 6.92 20.54
N PRO A 23 -16.93 7.43 19.98
CA PRO A 23 -18.20 6.72 20.03
C PRO A 23 -18.02 5.36 19.35
N ASP A 24 -18.61 4.32 19.93
CA ASP A 24 -18.64 2.96 19.44
C ASP A 24 -19.30 2.94 18.04
N PHE A 25 -18.48 3.09 16.99
CA PHE A 25 -18.90 3.46 15.64
C PHE A 25 -19.30 2.24 14.79
N MET A 26 -19.53 1.08 15.40
CA MET A 26 -19.90 -0.14 14.67
C MET A 26 -21.32 -0.13 14.08
N GLU A 27 -22.19 0.84 14.39
CA GLU A 27 -23.56 0.87 13.85
C GLU A 27 -23.76 1.63 12.52
N ILE A 28 -22.78 2.39 12.02
CA ILE A 28 -23.04 3.30 10.88
C ILE A 28 -22.90 2.64 9.49
N PHE A 29 -22.33 1.44 9.38
CA PHE A 29 -22.11 0.78 8.07
C PHE A 29 -23.03 -0.40 7.73
N ALA A 30 -24.03 -0.71 8.57
CA ALA A 30 -24.99 -1.77 8.27
C ALA A 30 -26.06 -1.37 7.21
N ASN A 31 -26.15 -0.10 6.83
CA ASN A 31 -27.17 0.38 5.90
C ASN A 31 -26.60 0.63 4.50
N GLY A 32 -26.72 -0.41 3.66
CA GLY A 32 -26.85 -0.35 2.20
C GLY A 32 -26.09 0.75 1.46
N TRP A 33 -24.83 0.48 1.09
CA TRP A 33 -24.19 1.19 -0.01
C TRP A 33 -24.75 0.64 -1.33
N ASP A 34 -25.94 1.11 -1.71
CA ASP A 34 -26.51 0.83 -3.02
C ASP A 34 -25.66 1.52 -4.10
N GLY A 35 -25.16 0.72 -5.03
CA GLY A 35 -24.32 1.17 -6.13
C GLY A 35 -25.18 1.77 -7.24
N GLY A 36 -25.68 2.98 -7.04
CA GLY A 36 -26.35 3.74 -8.09
C GLY A 36 -25.36 4.66 -8.81
N ASP A 37 -24.87 4.22 -9.98
CA ASP A 37 -24.35 5.10 -11.04
C ASP A 37 -24.47 4.34 -12.39
N ASP A 38 -25.69 3.93 -12.75
CA ASP A 38 -26.07 3.64 -14.13
C ASP A 38 -26.89 4.82 -14.67
N ALA A 39 -26.19 5.90 -15.00
CA ALA A 39 -26.73 6.90 -15.90
C ALA A 39 -26.51 6.42 -17.34
N ASN A 40 -27.47 5.67 -17.88
CA ASN A 40 -27.63 5.58 -19.32
C ASN A 40 -29.09 5.83 -19.70
N ALA A 41 -29.36 7.10 -20.01
CA ALA A 41 -30.59 7.52 -20.65
C ALA A 41 -30.57 7.03 -22.10
N ASN A 42 -31.50 6.16 -22.45
CA ASN A 42 -32.05 6.04 -23.80
C ASN A 42 -33.47 5.51 -23.66
N ASP A 43 -34.39 6.44 -23.40
CA ASP A 43 -35.79 6.31 -23.80
C ASP A 43 -35.83 6.28 -25.32
N ILE A 44 -36.08 5.10 -25.89
CA ILE A 44 -36.63 4.95 -27.24
C ILE A 44 -37.90 4.12 -27.11
N ASP A 45 -39.02 4.82 -27.10
CA ASP A 45 -40.33 4.28 -27.40
C ASP A 45 -40.34 3.71 -28.81
N SER A 46 -40.68 2.43 -28.96
CA SER A 46 -41.37 1.95 -30.16
C SER A 46 -42.08 0.63 -29.89
N ASP A 47 -43.40 0.75 -29.72
CA ASP A 47 -44.40 -0.24 -30.11
C ASP A 47 -44.02 -0.94 -31.42
N THR A 48 -43.90 -2.27 -31.41
CA THR A 48 -44.26 -3.17 -32.53
C THR A 48 -44.14 -4.62 -32.05
N LYS A 49 -45.25 -5.26 -31.70
CA LYS A 49 -46.11 -6.13 -32.54
C LYS A 49 -45.48 -7.50 -32.85
N ASP A 50 -46.16 -8.53 -32.34
CA ASP A 50 -45.96 -9.96 -32.59
C ASP A 50 -45.70 -10.27 -34.07
N THR A 51 -44.66 -11.06 -34.37
CA THR A 51 -44.70 -12.04 -35.48
C THR A 51 -43.68 -13.17 -35.26
N GLU A 52 -44.24 -14.36 -35.36
CA GLU A 52 -43.75 -15.72 -35.54
C GLU A 52 -42.37 -15.98 -36.20
N GLU A 53 -41.80 -17.11 -35.74
CA GLU A 53 -41.06 -18.17 -36.45
C GLU A 53 -39.64 -17.95 -37.00
N GLU A 54 -38.81 -18.98 -36.77
CA GLU A 54 -37.41 -19.15 -37.16
C GLU A 54 -37.18 -19.16 -38.69
N PRO A 55 -35.94 -18.93 -39.17
CA PRO A 55 -35.07 -20.08 -39.38
C PRO A 55 -33.56 -19.84 -39.18
N ILE A 56 -32.89 -20.97 -38.89
CA ILE A 56 -31.46 -21.24 -38.93
C ILE A 56 -30.85 -20.83 -40.29
N ILE A 57 -29.79 -20.00 -40.26
CA ILE A 57 -28.89 -19.81 -41.41
C ILE A 57 -27.43 -19.92 -40.96
N THR A 58 -26.71 -20.79 -41.68
CA THR A 58 -25.29 -21.09 -41.60
C THR A 58 -24.60 -20.39 -42.77
N GLU A 59 -23.62 -19.50 -42.54
CA GLU A 59 -22.58 -19.05 -43.49
C GLU A 59 -21.38 -18.55 -42.64
N GLN A 60 -20.14 -19.08 -42.71
CA GLN A 60 -19.11 -19.11 -43.77
C GLN A 60 -18.67 -17.74 -44.32
N GLY A 61 -17.37 -17.43 -44.14
CA GLY A 61 -16.61 -16.36 -44.79
C GLY A 61 -16.77 -14.99 -44.12
N THR A 62 -15.76 -14.13 -43.95
CA THR A 62 -14.66 -13.79 -44.88
C THR A 62 -13.54 -13.10 -44.10
N LEU A 63 -12.29 -13.30 -44.57
CA LEU A 63 -11.08 -12.61 -44.15
C LEU A 63 -10.87 -11.40 -45.07
N ASP A 64 -10.66 -10.22 -44.48
CA ASP A 64 -10.20 -9.00 -45.14
C ASP A 64 -9.10 -8.44 -44.23
N SER A 65 -7.80 -8.51 -44.59
CA SER A 65 -7.05 -7.78 -45.62
C SER A 65 -7.00 -6.26 -45.38
N GLU A 66 -5.98 -5.85 -44.62
CA GLU A 66 -5.23 -4.60 -44.72
C GLU A 66 -6.03 -3.28 -44.80
N GLY A 67 -6.32 -2.71 -43.62
CA GLY A 67 -6.77 -1.31 -43.48
C GLY A 67 -5.77 -0.50 -42.66
N TYR A 68 -4.64 -0.12 -43.24
CA TYR A 68 -3.74 0.87 -42.64
C TYR A 68 -4.41 2.24 -42.63
N VAL A 69 -4.71 2.76 -41.44
CA VAL A 69 -5.05 4.16 -41.23
C VAL A 69 -3.75 4.92 -40.95
N THR A 70 -3.24 5.63 -41.94
CA THR A 70 -2.23 6.68 -41.76
C THR A 70 -2.88 7.89 -41.12
N THR A 71 -2.62 8.13 -39.84
CA THR A 71 -2.89 9.42 -39.20
C THR A 71 -1.66 10.31 -39.33
N ASP A 72 -1.90 11.50 -39.88
CA ASP A 72 -0.92 12.55 -40.11
C ASP A 72 -0.19 12.95 -38.83
N LEU A 73 1.13 12.82 -38.90
CA LEU A 73 2.09 13.19 -37.87
C LEU A 73 2.23 14.72 -37.86
N ALA A 74 1.38 15.40 -37.10
CA ALA A 74 1.52 16.83 -36.85
C ALA A 74 2.80 17.10 -36.03
N ALA A 75 3.69 17.89 -36.62
CA ALA A 75 5.00 18.25 -36.09
C ALA A 75 4.92 18.86 -34.67
N ALA A 76 5.61 18.23 -33.73
CA ALA A 76 5.86 18.79 -32.41
C ALA A 76 6.90 19.94 -32.52
N PRO A 77 6.66 21.09 -31.86
CA PRO A 77 7.65 22.16 -31.76
C PRO A 77 8.83 21.69 -30.88
N GLN A 78 10.04 21.79 -31.43
CA GLN A 78 11.26 21.51 -30.69
C GLN A 78 11.48 22.56 -29.59
N PRO A 79 11.72 22.16 -28.32
CA PRO A 79 12.27 23.08 -27.34
C PRO A 79 13.76 23.27 -27.62
N ALA A 80 14.09 24.39 -28.27
CA ALA A 80 15.44 24.93 -28.26
C ALA A 80 15.77 25.39 -26.83
N GLY A 81 16.64 24.66 -26.16
CA GLY A 81 17.05 24.94 -24.79
C GLY A 81 18.23 24.08 -24.37
N THR A 82 19.35 24.22 -25.06
CA THR A 82 20.64 23.68 -24.66
C THR A 82 21.14 24.44 -23.42
N CYS A 83 20.91 23.89 -22.24
CA CYS A 83 21.59 24.31 -21.02
C CYS A 83 22.98 23.67 -21.02
N ASP A 84 23.96 24.41 -21.51
CA ASP A 84 25.38 24.09 -21.44
C ASP A 84 25.83 24.01 -19.97
N MET A 85 25.88 22.79 -19.43
CA MET A 85 26.49 22.50 -18.14
C MET A 85 28.00 22.44 -18.34
N SER A 86 28.58 23.62 -18.51
CA SER A 86 30.03 23.80 -18.50
C SER A 86 30.60 23.22 -17.21
N SER A 87 31.31 22.10 -17.41
CA SER A 87 32.44 21.56 -16.66
C SER A 87 32.75 22.27 -15.33
N VAL A 88 32.26 21.70 -14.23
CA VAL A 88 32.82 21.99 -12.91
C VAL A 88 34.10 21.16 -12.80
N ASP A 89 35.24 21.81 -13.01
CA ASP A 89 36.56 21.22 -12.74
C ASP A 89 36.69 20.93 -11.25
N PHE A 90 36.34 19.71 -10.86
CA PHE A 90 36.60 19.18 -9.53
C PHE A 90 38.09 18.86 -9.43
N SER A 91 38.88 19.85 -8.98
CA SER A 91 40.28 19.65 -8.63
C SER A 91 40.36 18.72 -7.42
N ILE A 92 40.57 17.43 -7.69
CA ILE A 92 40.94 16.43 -6.69
C ILE A 92 42.32 16.83 -6.16
N GLN A 93 42.35 17.50 -5.01
CA GLN A 93 43.56 17.63 -4.20
C GLN A 93 43.91 16.24 -3.69
N SER A 94 44.82 15.58 -4.39
CA SER A 94 45.47 14.35 -3.94
C SER A 94 46.41 14.69 -2.77
N ASP A 95 45.90 14.61 -1.55
CA ASP A 95 46.71 14.72 -0.36
C ASP A 95 47.76 13.58 -0.32
N PRO A 96 49.02 13.89 0.02
CA PRO A 96 50.09 12.90 0.04
C PRO A 96 49.93 11.98 1.24
N THR A 97 49.47 10.75 0.95
CA THR A 97 49.92 9.47 1.53
C THR A 97 50.75 9.61 2.81
N GLY A 98 50.08 9.93 3.91
CA GLY A 98 50.59 9.66 5.24
C GLY A 98 50.57 8.14 5.43
N ALA A 99 51.73 7.56 5.70
CA ALA A 99 51.85 6.15 6.06
C ALA A 99 51.17 5.91 7.41
N GLU A 100 49.85 5.75 7.39
CA GLU A 100 49.06 5.33 8.54
C GLU A 100 49.44 3.88 8.85
N THR A 101 50.21 3.73 9.91
CA THR A 101 50.60 2.45 10.48
C THR A 101 49.39 1.58 10.77
N ALA A 102 49.43 0.31 10.33
CA ALA A 102 48.38 -0.71 10.51
C ALA A 102 47.91 -0.92 11.97
N ALA A 103 48.62 -0.39 12.96
CA ALA A 103 48.22 -0.42 14.36
C ALA A 103 47.04 0.53 14.69
N ASP A 104 46.80 1.58 13.90
CA ASP A 104 45.78 2.58 14.22
C ASP A 104 44.37 2.20 13.71
N LEU A 105 44.30 1.40 12.64
CA LEU A 105 43.02 0.86 12.13
C LEU A 105 42.39 -0.17 13.08
N SER A 106 43.19 -0.88 13.88
CA SER A 106 42.65 -1.81 14.90
C SER A 106 42.04 -1.11 16.11
N ARG A 107 42.32 0.18 16.33
CA ARG A 107 41.79 0.94 17.49
C ARG A 107 40.42 1.58 17.24
N ARG A 108 40.03 1.78 15.98
CA ARG A 108 38.72 2.36 15.60
C ARG A 108 37.56 1.36 15.60
N SER A 109 37.84 0.06 15.68
CA SER A 109 36.81 -0.99 15.55
C SER A 109 35.99 -1.27 16.82
N SER A 110 36.12 -0.47 17.89
CA SER A 110 35.58 -0.82 19.22
C SER A 110 34.66 0.22 19.86
N GLN A 111 34.26 1.27 19.14
CA GLN A 111 33.28 2.24 19.63
C GLN A 111 32.11 2.28 18.67
N MET A 112 31.30 1.21 18.66
CA MET A 112 29.91 1.40 18.27
C MET A 112 29.28 2.30 19.34
N PRO A 113 28.57 3.36 18.96
CA PRO A 113 27.83 4.19 19.91
C PRO A 113 26.95 3.29 20.77
N ASP A 114 26.98 3.49 22.08
CA ASP A 114 26.14 2.73 23.00
C ASP A 114 24.67 2.87 22.58
N ILE A 115 24.03 1.74 22.28
CA ILE A 115 22.61 1.70 21.92
C ILE A 115 21.82 2.16 23.17
N PRO A 116 20.92 3.16 23.05
CA PRO A 116 20.22 3.71 24.21
C PRO A 116 19.40 2.63 24.94
N GLU A 117 19.42 2.67 26.27
CA GLU A 117 18.61 1.82 27.14
C GLU A 117 17.11 2.14 26.91
N GLY A 118 16.48 1.42 25.98
CA GLY A 118 15.09 1.68 25.56
C GLY A 118 14.84 1.48 24.07
N ALA A 119 15.90 1.33 23.28
CA ALA A 119 15.75 1.00 21.87
C ALA A 119 15.02 -0.34 21.69
N SER A 120 14.05 -0.38 20.78
CA SER A 120 13.37 -1.62 20.40
C SER A 120 14.27 -2.45 19.49
N ALA A 121 14.20 -3.77 19.66
CA ALA A 121 14.87 -4.73 18.80
C ALA A 121 14.58 -4.44 17.33
N LEU A 122 15.61 -4.56 16.50
CA LEU A 122 15.46 -4.41 15.05
C LEU A 122 14.49 -5.47 14.51
N PRO A 123 13.62 -5.12 13.55
CA PRO A 123 12.87 -6.09 12.80
C PRO A 123 13.80 -7.11 12.12
N ASP A 124 13.33 -8.33 11.98
CA ASP A 124 14.08 -9.39 11.35
C ASP A 124 14.08 -9.17 9.82
N SER A 125 15.23 -8.83 9.25
CA SER A 125 15.35 -8.58 7.81
C SER A 125 15.04 -9.81 6.98
N ASP A 126 15.27 -11.01 7.51
CA ASP A 126 15.05 -12.26 6.78
C ASP A 126 13.56 -12.57 6.63
N LYS A 127 12.70 -11.91 7.42
CA LYS A 127 11.24 -11.99 7.27
C LYS A 127 10.68 -11.03 6.25
N VAL A 128 11.46 -10.05 5.78
CA VAL A 128 11.01 -9.12 4.75
C VAL A 128 11.10 -9.84 3.41
N GLY A 129 9.94 -10.15 2.83
CA GLY A 129 9.85 -10.75 1.50
C GLY A 129 9.73 -9.67 0.43
N ASP A 130 8.65 -9.72 -0.32
CA ASP A 130 8.36 -8.76 -1.39
C ASP A 130 7.99 -7.37 -0.83
N SER A 131 8.31 -6.33 -1.60
CA SER A 131 7.94 -4.95 -1.26
C SER A 131 7.76 -4.11 -2.53
N GLY A 132 6.99 -3.02 -2.42
CA GLY A 132 6.70 -2.18 -3.58
C GLY A 132 5.99 -0.87 -3.23
N SER A 133 5.89 0.01 -4.22
CA SER A 133 5.14 1.27 -4.10
C SER A 133 3.70 1.07 -4.59
N VAL A 134 2.74 1.70 -3.91
CA VAL A 134 1.32 1.63 -4.30
C VAL A 134 0.56 2.84 -3.78
N PHE A 135 -0.55 3.21 -4.41
CA PHE A 135 -1.52 4.11 -3.80
C PHE A 135 -2.42 3.33 -2.84
N SER A 136 -2.59 3.81 -1.60
CA SER A 136 -3.40 3.14 -0.59
C SER A 136 -4.43 4.04 0.10
N ARG A 137 -5.53 3.43 0.52
CA ARG A 137 -6.55 3.97 1.43
C ARG A 137 -6.78 2.95 2.54
N SER A 138 -6.01 3.05 3.62
CA SER A 138 -6.07 2.11 4.75
C SER A 138 -6.72 2.67 6.01
N SER A 139 -6.98 3.99 6.06
CA SER A 139 -7.71 4.61 7.18
C SER A 139 -9.16 4.87 6.80
N LEU A 140 -10.07 4.81 7.78
CA LEU A 140 -11.48 5.10 7.58
C LEU A 140 -11.69 6.46 6.90
N ARG A 141 -10.97 7.49 7.36
CA ARG A 141 -10.99 8.82 6.76
C ARG A 141 -10.58 8.79 5.28
N ALA A 142 -9.51 8.07 4.91
CA ALA A 142 -9.05 8.00 3.53
C ALA A 142 -10.03 7.22 2.64
N ILE A 143 -10.68 6.18 3.17
CA ILE A 143 -11.71 5.41 2.48
C ILE A 143 -12.94 6.28 2.23
N VAL A 144 -13.48 6.94 3.25
CA VAL A 144 -14.67 7.81 3.16
C VAL A 144 -14.41 9.02 2.27
N MET A 145 -13.28 9.72 2.46
CA MET A 145 -12.93 10.89 1.63
C MET A 145 -12.46 10.50 0.22
N LYS A 146 -12.36 9.21 -0.09
CA LYS A 146 -11.84 8.69 -1.36
C LYS A 146 -10.50 9.34 -1.75
N LYS A 147 -9.61 9.56 -0.78
CA LYS A 147 -8.31 10.23 -0.99
C LYS A 147 -7.19 9.20 -1.08
N TRP A 148 -6.55 9.12 -2.25
CA TRP A 148 -5.37 8.28 -2.45
C TRP A 148 -4.11 8.88 -1.79
N HIS A 149 -3.28 8.02 -1.23
CA HIS A 149 -1.98 8.37 -0.70
C HIS A 149 -0.94 7.45 -1.31
N ASN A 150 0.18 8.00 -1.81
CA ASN A 150 1.34 7.18 -2.14
C ASN A 150 1.84 6.51 -0.84
N SER A 151 2.17 5.23 -0.91
CA SER A 151 2.54 4.40 0.22
C SER A 151 3.50 3.31 -0.24
N PHE A 152 4.24 2.76 0.70
CA PHE A 152 5.16 1.65 0.43
C PHE A 152 4.68 0.44 1.21
N TRP A 153 4.57 -0.72 0.57
CA TRP A 153 4.13 -1.95 1.22
C TRP A 153 5.29 -2.94 1.30
N ALA A 154 5.27 -3.78 2.33
CA ALA A 154 6.21 -4.89 2.47
C ALA A 154 5.49 -6.09 3.09
N LYS A 155 5.75 -7.27 2.53
CA LYS A 155 5.40 -8.56 3.14
C LYS A 155 6.35 -8.80 4.31
N TYR A 156 5.81 -9.15 5.47
CA TYR A 156 6.59 -9.47 6.66
C TYR A 156 6.19 -10.84 7.19
N GLY A 157 7.09 -11.81 7.10
CA GLY A 157 6.82 -13.21 7.37
C GLY A 157 5.85 -13.82 6.35
N ASP A 158 5.16 -14.89 6.74
CA ASP A 158 4.35 -15.69 5.81
C ASP A 158 2.94 -15.15 5.59
N ALA A 159 2.39 -14.42 6.58
CA ALA A 159 0.97 -14.07 6.63
C ALA A 159 0.72 -12.64 7.15
N SER A 160 1.68 -11.73 6.99
CA SER A 160 1.49 -10.33 7.36
C SER A 160 1.91 -9.36 6.25
N LEU A 161 1.14 -8.29 6.12
CA LEU A 161 1.40 -7.17 5.22
C LEU A 161 1.52 -5.89 6.03
N ILE A 162 2.60 -5.13 5.82
CA ILE A 162 2.83 -3.86 6.47
C ILE A 162 2.83 -2.76 5.41
N VAL A 163 2.11 -1.67 5.68
CA VAL A 163 2.03 -0.49 4.81
C VAL A 163 2.65 0.69 5.54
N PHE A 164 3.59 1.36 4.88
CA PHE A 164 4.32 2.54 5.31
C PHE A 164 3.86 3.77 4.52
N ARG A 165 4.14 4.97 5.05
CA ARG A 165 3.82 6.22 4.35
C ARG A 165 4.74 6.47 3.16
N SER A 166 5.99 6.01 3.26
CA SER A 166 7.01 6.21 2.24
C SER A 166 8.02 5.06 2.26
N LYS A 167 8.87 4.96 1.23
CA LYS A 167 9.99 4.02 1.22
C LYS A 167 11.03 4.35 2.31
N ILE A 168 11.21 5.63 2.62
CA ILE A 168 12.14 6.09 3.66
C ILE A 168 11.66 5.60 5.03
N ASP A 169 10.35 5.68 5.32
CA ASP A 169 9.78 5.15 6.58
C ASP A 169 10.02 3.64 6.72
N PHE A 170 9.97 2.89 5.61
CA PHE A 170 10.27 1.46 5.59
C PHE A 170 11.76 1.17 5.87
N GLU A 171 12.67 1.86 5.19
CA GLU A 171 14.12 1.70 5.37
C GLU A 171 14.54 2.10 6.79
N ASP A 172 13.97 3.18 7.32
CA ASP A 172 14.21 3.65 8.70
C ASP A 172 13.63 2.68 9.74
N TRP A 173 12.43 2.13 9.49
CA TRP A 173 11.85 1.10 10.34
C TRP A 173 12.71 -0.18 10.39
N LEU A 174 13.32 -0.56 9.26
CA LEU A 174 14.09 -1.80 9.14
C LEU A 174 15.51 -1.68 9.70
N TRP A 175 16.21 -0.56 9.44
CA TRP A 175 17.66 -0.48 9.66
C TRP A 175 18.09 0.41 10.83
N ASN A 176 17.21 1.24 11.39
CA ASN A 176 17.61 2.18 12.43
C ASN A 176 17.57 1.52 13.83
N PRO A 177 18.73 1.34 14.52
CA PRO A 177 18.79 0.70 15.84
C PRO A 177 18.40 1.64 16.98
N TYR A 178 18.24 2.94 16.74
CA TYR A 178 17.98 3.94 17.77
C TYR A 178 16.48 4.14 18.05
N HIS A 179 15.61 3.47 17.29
CA HIS A 179 14.16 3.61 17.46
C HIS A 179 13.63 2.84 18.66
N GLU A 180 12.87 3.54 19.50
CA GLU A 180 11.97 2.92 20.48
C GLU A 180 10.78 2.23 19.78
N GLN A 181 10.10 1.33 20.49
CA GLN A 181 8.96 0.60 19.92
C GLN A 181 7.86 1.54 19.42
N ARG A 182 7.54 2.58 20.19
CA ARG A 182 6.53 3.58 19.83
C ARG A 182 6.88 4.31 18.53
N HIS A 183 8.16 4.60 18.31
CA HIS A 183 8.61 5.25 17.08
C HIS A 183 8.50 4.31 15.88
N ARG A 184 8.90 3.03 16.04
CA ARG A 184 8.71 2.02 14.99
C ARG A 184 7.24 1.86 14.61
N ASP A 185 6.35 1.82 15.59
CA ASP A 185 4.91 1.71 15.36
C ASP A 185 4.36 2.95 14.64
N TYR A 186 4.91 4.14 14.90
CA TYR A 186 4.53 5.39 14.22
C TYR A 186 4.95 5.42 12.73
N LEU A 187 6.03 4.74 12.34
CA LEU A 187 6.45 4.61 10.95
C LEU A 187 5.47 3.75 10.14
N ILE A 188 4.79 2.81 10.80
CA ILE A 188 3.80 1.94 10.20
C ILE A 188 2.47 2.68 10.04
N LYS A 189 1.98 2.79 8.81
CA LYS A 189 0.68 3.40 8.49
C LYS A 189 -0.47 2.42 8.72
N ALA A 190 -0.29 1.16 8.38
CA ALA A 190 -1.23 0.08 8.62
C ALA A 190 -0.51 -1.26 8.68
N ARG A 191 -1.01 -2.17 9.51
CA ARG A 191 -0.51 -3.54 9.64
C ARG A 191 -1.67 -4.50 9.52
N PHE A 192 -1.52 -5.52 8.69
CA PHE A 192 -2.48 -6.59 8.51
C PHE A 192 -1.80 -7.90 8.89
N ASP A 193 -2.22 -8.52 9.99
CA ASP A 193 -1.71 -9.82 10.44
C ASP A 193 -2.81 -10.86 10.24
N PHE A 194 -2.90 -11.40 9.02
CA PHE A 194 -4.04 -12.21 8.59
C PHE A 194 -4.21 -13.45 9.46
N ARG A 195 -3.09 -14.11 9.80
CA ARG A 195 -3.09 -15.34 10.60
C ARG A 195 -3.47 -15.06 12.06
N ASP A 196 -2.85 -14.07 12.69
CA ASP A 196 -3.14 -13.74 14.08
C ASP A 196 -4.59 -13.26 14.25
N GLU A 197 -5.09 -12.43 13.33
CA GLU A 197 -6.46 -11.95 13.36
C GLU A 197 -7.50 -13.08 13.23
N MET A 198 -7.27 -14.08 12.37
CA MET A 198 -8.18 -15.22 12.18
C MET A 198 -8.13 -16.26 13.32
N THR A 199 -7.00 -16.38 14.00
CA THR A 199 -6.80 -17.38 15.06
C THR A 199 -7.29 -16.91 16.42
N ARG A 200 -7.37 -15.59 16.64
CA ARG A 200 -8.00 -15.02 17.85
C ARG A 200 -9.48 -15.40 17.90
N GLN A 201 -9.82 -16.36 18.75
CA GLN A 201 -11.20 -16.89 18.89
C GLN A 201 -12.27 -15.82 19.15
N LYS A 202 -11.91 -14.69 19.76
CA LYS A 202 -12.83 -13.61 20.11
C LYS A 202 -13.03 -12.57 19.01
N SER A 203 -12.37 -12.70 17.86
CA SER A 203 -12.39 -11.63 16.85
C SER A 203 -13.67 -11.60 16.03
N GLY A 204 -14.45 -12.69 15.99
CA GLY A 204 -15.60 -12.82 15.10
C GLY A 204 -15.21 -12.71 13.62
N ILE A 205 -13.92 -12.87 13.29
CA ILE A 205 -13.40 -12.76 11.93
C ILE A 205 -13.56 -14.10 11.24
N ARG A 206 -14.30 -14.09 10.15
CA ARG A 206 -14.53 -15.24 9.27
C ARG A 206 -13.46 -15.34 8.21
N GLY A 207 -12.90 -14.21 7.77
CA GLY A 207 -11.82 -14.20 6.80
C GLY A 207 -11.54 -12.85 6.18
N PHE A 208 -10.73 -12.89 5.14
CA PHE A 208 -10.38 -11.76 4.31
C PHE A 208 -10.61 -12.12 2.85
N ARG A 209 -11.03 -11.14 2.06
CA ARG A 209 -11.29 -11.31 0.63
C ARG A 209 -10.76 -10.11 -0.13
N MET A 210 -10.19 -10.36 -1.30
CA MET A 210 -9.86 -9.32 -2.26
C MET A 210 -10.96 -9.22 -3.32
N THR A 211 -11.33 -7.99 -3.69
CA THR A 211 -12.20 -7.78 -4.85
C THR A 211 -11.43 -8.02 -6.15
N ASP A 212 -12.17 -8.15 -7.25
CA ASP A 212 -11.56 -8.17 -8.58
C ASP A 212 -10.87 -6.85 -8.91
N LEU A 213 -9.84 -6.95 -9.75
CA LEU A 213 -9.12 -5.82 -10.28
C LEU A 213 -10.04 -5.03 -11.21
N LYS A 214 -10.14 -3.71 -10.98
CA LYS A 214 -10.96 -2.81 -11.79
C LYS A 214 -10.12 -1.64 -12.27
N LEU A 215 -10.26 -1.26 -13.53
CA LEU A 215 -9.70 -0.01 -14.05
C LEU A 215 -10.69 1.12 -13.74
N LYS A 216 -10.26 2.16 -13.03
CA LYS A 216 -11.12 3.32 -12.71
C LYS A 216 -10.41 4.64 -12.98
N THR A 217 -11.13 5.56 -13.60
CA THR A 217 -10.69 6.95 -13.78
C THR A 217 -11.12 7.80 -12.59
N TYR A 218 -10.17 8.46 -11.93
CA TYR A 218 -10.43 9.30 -10.77
C TYR A 218 -10.39 10.79 -11.17
N GLY A 219 -11.55 11.33 -11.59
CA GLY A 219 -11.66 12.72 -12.02
C GLY A 219 -10.91 12.98 -13.33
N LYS A 220 -10.02 13.98 -13.35
CA LYS A 220 -9.18 14.32 -14.51
C LYS A 220 -7.82 13.59 -14.53
N GLY A 221 -7.59 12.67 -13.60
CA GLY A 221 -6.33 11.92 -13.50
C GLY A 221 -6.28 10.73 -14.46
N GLU A 222 -5.10 10.13 -14.57
CA GLU A 222 -4.90 8.88 -15.30
C GLU A 222 -5.74 7.74 -14.69
N PRO A 223 -6.25 6.80 -15.51
CA PRO A 223 -6.96 5.64 -15.01
C PRO A 223 -6.01 4.76 -14.18
N MET A 224 -6.50 4.24 -13.06
CA MET A 224 -5.73 3.37 -12.18
C MET A 224 -6.41 2.02 -11.99
N TYR A 225 -5.62 0.96 -12.05
CA TYR A 225 -6.03 -0.38 -11.63
C TYR A 225 -6.17 -0.37 -10.11
N ASN A 226 -7.28 -0.89 -9.59
CA ASN A 226 -7.54 -0.93 -8.16
C ASN A 226 -8.23 -2.22 -7.74
N PHE A 227 -8.00 -2.61 -6.50
CA PHE A 227 -8.78 -3.63 -5.79
C PHE A 227 -8.96 -3.19 -4.33
N LYS A 228 -9.90 -3.85 -3.64
CA LYS A 228 -10.17 -3.64 -2.23
C LYS A 228 -9.87 -4.90 -1.45
N LEU A 229 -9.40 -4.72 -0.23
CA LEU A 229 -9.25 -5.75 0.77
C LEU A 229 -10.41 -5.62 1.77
N GLU A 230 -11.20 -6.67 1.84
CA GLU A 230 -12.40 -6.78 2.65
C GLU A 230 -12.16 -7.73 3.81
N LYS A 231 -12.64 -7.36 4.99
CA LYS A 231 -12.65 -8.17 6.20
C LYS A 231 -14.07 -8.66 6.44
N TRP A 232 -14.23 -9.97 6.51
CA TRP A 232 -15.49 -10.65 6.73
C TRP A 232 -15.59 -11.02 8.20
N THR A 233 -16.62 -10.52 8.86
CA THR A 233 -16.95 -10.84 10.26
C THR A 233 -18.33 -11.48 10.34
N ASP A 234 -18.72 -11.92 11.52
CA ASP A 234 -20.06 -12.45 11.77
C ASP A 234 -21.16 -11.38 11.60
N LEU A 235 -20.79 -10.10 11.71
CA LEU A 235 -21.70 -8.96 11.54
C LEU A 235 -21.84 -8.50 10.09
N GLY A 236 -20.90 -8.88 9.22
CA GLY A 236 -20.91 -8.49 7.81
C GLY A 236 -19.53 -8.27 7.23
N MET A 237 -19.47 -7.52 6.14
CA MET A 237 -18.26 -7.26 5.37
C MET A 237 -17.87 -5.80 5.48
N SER A 238 -16.59 -5.54 5.79
CA SER A 238 -16.04 -4.19 5.88
C SER A 238 -14.79 -4.03 5.02
N ILE A 239 -14.67 -2.90 4.32
CA ILE A 239 -13.47 -2.57 3.54
C ILE A 239 -12.41 -2.05 4.49
N ILE A 240 -11.30 -2.78 4.64
CA ILE A 240 -10.19 -2.38 5.53
C ILE A 240 -9.08 -1.65 4.78
N ALA A 241 -8.93 -1.92 3.48
CA ALA A 241 -8.00 -1.19 2.63
C ALA A 241 -8.47 -1.17 1.18
N ALA A 242 -8.05 -0.16 0.44
CA ALA A 242 -8.07 -0.17 -1.02
C ALA A 242 -6.69 0.19 -1.55
N PHE A 243 -6.29 -0.47 -2.63
CA PHE A 243 -5.00 -0.28 -3.28
C PHE A 243 -5.21 0.08 -4.75
N ALA A 244 -4.32 0.90 -5.30
CA ALA A 244 -4.32 1.26 -6.71
C ALA A 244 -2.92 1.58 -7.25
N SER A 245 -2.71 1.40 -8.55
CA SER A 245 -1.54 1.89 -9.28
C SER A 245 -1.93 2.21 -10.73
N PRO A 246 -1.25 3.16 -11.40
CA PRO A 246 -1.37 3.32 -12.86
C PRO A 246 -0.87 2.09 -13.63
N THR A 247 0.11 1.37 -13.08
CA THR A 247 0.67 0.15 -13.69
C THR A 247 -0.06 -1.08 -13.18
N VAL A 248 -0.48 -1.98 -14.07
CA VAL A 248 -1.15 -3.23 -13.69
C VAL A 248 -0.24 -4.16 -12.87
N ASP A 249 1.02 -4.28 -13.28
CA ASP A 249 2.02 -5.17 -12.66
C ASP A 249 2.22 -4.90 -11.16
N ASP A 250 2.29 -3.62 -10.76
CA ASP A 250 2.46 -3.24 -9.35
C ASP A 250 1.28 -3.71 -8.47
N VAL A 251 0.06 -3.61 -9.02
CA VAL A 251 -1.17 -3.99 -8.30
C VAL A 251 -1.34 -5.49 -8.26
N GLU A 252 -1.03 -6.18 -9.36
CA GLU A 252 -1.07 -7.63 -9.45
C GLU A 252 -0.03 -8.28 -8.54
N SER A 253 1.20 -7.74 -8.49
CA SER A 253 2.24 -8.19 -7.57
C SER A 253 1.78 -8.10 -6.10
N LEU A 254 1.20 -6.97 -5.69
CA LEU A 254 0.64 -6.85 -4.34
C LEU A 254 -0.54 -7.82 -4.10
N ARG A 255 -1.41 -8.01 -5.10
CA ARG A 255 -2.56 -8.93 -5.00
C ARG A 255 -2.09 -10.38 -4.84
N GLU A 256 -1.07 -10.80 -5.57
CA GLU A 256 -0.45 -12.11 -5.46
C GLU A 256 0.17 -12.31 -4.07
N VAL A 257 0.90 -11.32 -3.57
CA VAL A 257 1.47 -11.35 -2.21
C VAL A 257 0.39 -11.52 -1.14
N ILE A 258 -0.71 -10.77 -1.24
CA ILE A 258 -1.84 -10.93 -0.30
C ILE A 258 -2.48 -12.31 -0.46
N SER A 259 -2.65 -12.82 -1.68
CA SER A 259 -3.15 -14.17 -1.92
C SER A 259 -2.29 -15.23 -1.22
N ASN A 260 -0.97 -15.15 -1.41
CA ASN A 260 0.01 -16.05 -0.78
C ASN A 260 -0.06 -15.96 0.75
N CYS A 261 -0.27 -14.76 1.30
CA CYS A 261 -0.49 -14.59 2.74
C CYS A 261 -1.77 -15.26 3.24
N LEU A 262 -2.87 -15.19 2.45
CA LEU A 262 -4.14 -15.82 2.80
C LEU A 262 -4.11 -17.35 2.64
N ASP A 263 -3.34 -17.87 1.70
CA ASP A 263 -3.10 -19.32 1.57
C ASP A 263 -2.35 -19.90 2.77
N CYS A 264 -1.52 -19.09 3.42
CA CYS A 264 -0.90 -19.43 4.70
C CYS A 264 -1.87 -19.35 5.89
N CYS A 265 -3.11 -18.91 5.73
CA CYS A 265 -4.08 -18.81 6.82
C CYS A 265 -4.98 -20.05 6.90
N PRO A 266 -5.55 -20.35 8.09
CA PRO A 266 -6.58 -21.39 8.21
C PRO A 266 -7.72 -21.16 7.21
N HIS A 267 -8.18 -22.23 6.56
CA HIS A 267 -9.23 -22.18 5.54
C HIS A 267 -8.89 -21.27 4.34
N HIS A 268 -7.61 -21.13 3.97
CA HIS A 268 -7.18 -20.28 2.86
C HIS A 268 -7.65 -18.81 3.02
N GLY A 269 -7.71 -18.34 4.26
CA GLY A 269 -8.10 -16.97 4.58
C GLY A 269 -9.62 -16.73 4.64
N CYS A 270 -10.48 -17.71 4.38
CA CYS A 270 -11.93 -17.53 4.44
C CYS A 270 -12.70 -18.78 4.91
N ARG A 271 -13.45 -18.65 6.01
CA ARG A 271 -14.31 -19.72 6.52
C ARG A 271 -15.56 -19.91 5.65
N PRO A 272 -15.99 -21.15 5.40
CA PRO A 272 -17.20 -21.43 4.63
C PRO A 272 -18.44 -20.86 5.32
N ILE A 273 -19.45 -20.44 4.55
CA ILE A 273 -20.67 -19.85 5.08
C ILE A 273 -21.43 -20.79 6.02
N ASP A 274 -21.31 -22.10 5.81
CA ASP A 274 -21.99 -23.13 6.61
C ASP A 274 -21.64 -23.10 8.10
N ASP A 275 -20.48 -22.53 8.46
CA ASP A 275 -20.07 -22.36 9.86
C ASP A 275 -20.93 -21.35 10.63
N LEU A 276 -21.72 -20.48 9.94
CA LEU A 276 -22.63 -19.52 10.60
C LEU A 276 -23.95 -20.16 11.09
N ILE A 277 -24.33 -21.32 10.55
CA ILE A 277 -25.67 -21.89 10.76
C ILE A 277 -25.71 -22.84 11.98
N ARG A 278 -24.57 -23.07 12.65
CA ARG A 278 -24.43 -24.01 13.78
C ARG A 278 -24.44 -23.31 15.12
#